data_AF-A0A9E4WSA7-F1
#
_entry.id   AF-A0A9E4WSA7-F1
#
_cell.length_a   1.000
_cell.length_b   1.000
_cell.length_c   1.000
_cell.angle_alpha   90.00
_cell.angle_beta   90.00
_cell.angle_gamma   90.00
#
_symmetry.space_group_name_H-M   'P 1'
#
loop_
_entity.id
_entity.type
_entity.pdbx_description
1 polymer ?
#
loop_
_entity_poly.entity_id
_entity_poly.type
_entity_poly.pdbx_seq_one_letter_code
_entity_poly.pdbx_strand_id
1 'polypeptide(L)'
;MTPMEPRLDLAILADRLLRLFRLDTSVFDEVRQDPAATIPSIVVLTLATFLSGIGGWLWWNIQGFGDSGKILVQSVIMGSLFSIALWIVWLLVAWVILTQLFREDADWHQMLRTMGMAAAPLGLS
;
A
#
# COMPACT_ATOMS: atom_id res chain seq x y z
N MET A 1 3.13 -26.58 -11.92
CA MET A 1 2.83 -25.42 -11.06
C MET A 1 1.37 -25.09 -11.26
N THR A 2 0.50 -25.44 -10.31
CA THR A 2 -0.91 -25.09 -10.39
C THR A 2 -1.02 -23.56 -10.36
N PRO A 3 -1.77 -22.93 -11.28
CA PRO A 3 -2.00 -21.49 -11.20
C PRO A 3 -2.67 -21.22 -9.85
N MET A 4 -1.96 -20.52 -8.96
CA MET A 4 -2.56 -20.10 -7.70
C MET A 4 -3.57 -19.02 -8.05
N GLU A 5 -4.86 -19.37 -7.99
CA GLU A 5 -5.93 -18.37 -8.05
C GLU A 5 -5.60 -17.20 -7.11
N PRO A 6 -5.89 -15.95 -7.51
CA PRO A 6 -5.74 -14.79 -6.63
C PRO A 6 -6.52 -15.03 -5.34
N ARG A 7 -5.79 -15.39 -4.28
CA ARG A 7 -6.36 -15.75 -3.00
C ARG A 7 -5.67 -14.95 -1.92
N LEU A 8 -6.45 -14.44 -0.98
CA LEU A 8 -5.91 -13.81 0.21
C LEU A 8 -5.49 -14.92 1.18
N ASP A 9 -4.24 -15.36 1.08
CA ASP A 9 -3.63 -16.23 2.08
C ASP A 9 -3.05 -15.38 3.21
N LEU A 10 -3.77 -15.31 4.33
CA LEU A 10 -3.40 -14.50 5.47
C LEU A 10 -2.10 -14.97 6.14
N ALA A 11 -1.78 -16.27 6.08
CA ALA A 11 -0.57 -16.80 6.69
C ALA A 11 0.66 -16.35 5.90
N ILE A 12 0.60 -16.45 4.57
CA ILE A 12 1.67 -15.96 3.68
C ILE A 12 1.81 -14.44 3.80
N LEU A 13 0.69 -13.71 3.83
CA LEU A 13 0.72 -12.26 3.98
C LEU A 13 1.35 -11.83 5.31
N ALA A 14 0.99 -12.49 6.42
CA ALA A 14 1.54 -12.20 7.74
C ALA A 14 3.05 -12.46 7.80
N ASP A 15 3.53 -13.57 7.20
CA ASP A 15 4.97 -13.86 7.09
C ASP A 15 5.71 -12.75 6.32
N ARG A 16 5.19 -12.37 5.14
CA ARG A 16 5.75 -11.28 4.32
C ARG A 16 5.80 -9.96 5.09
N LEU A 17 4.75 -9.59 5.81
CA LEU A 17 4.72 -8.37 6.62
C LEU A 17 5.70 -8.42 7.80
N LEU A 18 5.83 -9.57 8.47
CA LEU A 18 6.78 -9.75 9.57
C LEU A 18 8.24 -9.64 9.07
N ARG A 19 8.52 -10.19 7.89
CA ARG A 19 9.82 -10.06 7.22
C ARG A 19 10.11 -8.63 6.81
N LEU A 20 9.12 -7.92 6.24
CA LEU A 20 9.25 -6.48 5.95
C LEU A 20 9.51 -5.65 7.20
N PHE A 21 8.90 -5.99 8.34
CA PHE A 21 9.18 -5.34 9.62
C PHE A 21 10.62 -5.56 10.10
N ARG A 22 11.22 -6.69 9.72
CA ARG A 22 12.66 -6.99 9.93
C ARG A 22 13.56 -6.42 8.82
N LEU A 23 13.02 -5.57 7.96
CA LEU A 23 13.71 -4.95 6.82
C LEU A 23 14.23 -5.96 5.79
N ASP A 24 13.60 -7.14 5.71
CA ASP A 24 13.91 -8.11 4.68
C ASP A 24 13.30 -7.67 3.34
N THR A 25 14.14 -7.12 2.47
CA THR A 25 13.75 -6.59 1.16
C THR A 25 13.49 -7.67 0.12
N SER A 26 13.89 -8.93 0.36
CA SER A 26 13.66 -10.03 -0.59
C SER A 26 12.16 -10.31 -0.82
N VAL A 27 11.31 -9.89 0.11
CA VAL A 27 9.84 -9.91 -0.04
C VAL A 27 9.38 -9.15 -1.29
N PHE A 28 10.07 -8.07 -1.69
CA PHE A 28 9.68 -7.30 -2.87
C PHE A 28 9.86 -8.07 -4.16
N ASP A 29 10.92 -8.89 -4.27
CA ASP A 29 11.17 -9.74 -5.43
C ASP A 29 10.22 -10.94 -5.44
N GLU A 30 9.92 -11.54 -4.28
CA GLU A 30 8.91 -12.59 -4.15
C GLU A 30 7.54 -12.09 -4.60
N VAL A 31 7.10 -10.94 -4.08
CA VAL A 31 5.81 -10.34 -4.42
C VAL A 31 5.79 -9.96 -5.89
N ARG A 32 6.88 -9.41 -6.44
CA ARG A 32 7.01 -9.08 -7.87
C ARG A 32 6.75 -10.30 -8.75
N GLN A 33 7.33 -11.44 -8.41
CA GLN A 33 7.27 -12.67 -9.22
C GLN A 33 5.97 -13.47 -9.01
N ASP A 34 5.21 -13.20 -7.94
CA ASP A 34 3.99 -13.92 -7.57
C ASP A 34 2.71 -13.17 -8.03
N PRO A 35 1.99 -13.64 -9.07
CA PRO A 35 0.73 -13.05 -9.50
C PRO A 35 -0.38 -13.09 -8.44
N ALA A 36 -0.37 -14.09 -7.55
CA ALA A 36 -1.36 -14.21 -6.49
C ALA A 36 -1.19 -13.13 -5.42
N ALA A 37 -0.02 -12.48 -5.34
CA ALA A 37 0.26 -11.40 -4.39
C ALA A 37 -0.44 -10.07 -4.74
N THR A 38 -1.06 -9.95 -5.91
CA THR A 38 -1.72 -8.71 -6.35
C THR A 38 -2.84 -8.28 -5.39
N ILE A 39 -3.76 -9.19 -5.07
CA ILE A 39 -4.88 -8.91 -4.16
C ILE A 39 -4.37 -8.59 -2.74
N PRO A 40 -3.50 -9.41 -2.11
CA PRO A 40 -2.89 -9.06 -0.83
C PRO A 40 -2.23 -7.69 -0.81
N SER A 41 -1.53 -7.29 -1.87
CA SER A 41 -0.82 -6.00 -1.94
C SER A 41 -1.78 -4.81 -2.00
N ILE A 42 -2.88 -4.94 -2.74
CA ILE A 42 -3.95 -3.93 -2.78
C ILE A 42 -4.63 -3.82 -1.40
N VAL A 43 -4.85 -4.95 -0.73
CA VAL A 43 -5.40 -4.98 0.63
C VAL A 43 -4.47 -4.26 1.61
N VAL A 44 -3.16 -4.54 1.56
CA VAL A 44 -2.16 -3.86 2.39
C VAL A 44 -2.18 -2.36 2.16
N LEU A 45 -2.09 -1.90 0.91
CA LEU A 45 -2.16 -0.48 0.56
C LEU A 45 -3.43 0.18 1.13
N THR A 46 -4.58 -0.46 0.92
CA THR A 46 -5.87 0.08 1.34
C THR A 46 -5.93 0.18 2.86
N LEU A 47 -5.64 -0.90 3.58
CA LEU A 47 -5.67 -0.91 5.05
C LEU A 47 -4.65 0.07 5.64
N ALA A 48 -3.43 0.09 5.14
CA ALA A 48 -2.38 1.00 5.60
C ALA A 48 -2.78 2.47 5.41
N THR A 49 -3.43 2.80 4.30
CA THR A 49 -3.90 4.16 4.02
C THR A 49 -5.04 4.56 4.97
N PHE A 50 -5.99 3.67 5.22
CA PHE A 50 -7.08 3.93 6.17
C PHE A 50 -6.57 4.07 7.61
N LEU A 51 -5.58 3.26 8.01
CA LEU A 51 -4.91 3.38 9.31
C LEU A 51 -4.18 4.73 9.44
N SER A 52 -3.48 5.18 8.40
CA SER A 52 -2.89 6.53 8.37
C SER A 52 -3.93 7.64 8.52
N GLY A 53 -5.10 7.49 7.89
CA GLY A 53 -6.23 8.42 8.08
C GLY A 53 -6.72 8.48 9.53
N ILE A 54 -6.70 7.35 10.25
CA ILE A 54 -6.98 7.28 11.70
C ILE A 54 -5.86 7.97 12.49
N GLY A 55 -4.60 7.77 12.14
CA GLY A 55 -3.45 8.46 12.73
C GLY A 55 -3.58 9.99 12.64
N GLY A 56 -3.98 10.49 11.47
CA GLY A 56 -4.25 11.92 11.26
C GLY A 56 -5.40 12.45 12.12
N TRP A 57 -6.48 11.68 12.29
CA TRP A 57 -7.57 12.03 13.21
C TRP A 57 -7.11 12.02 14.67
N LEU A 58 -6.34 11.01 15.10
CA LEU A 58 -5.83 10.93 16.46
C LEU A 58 -4.91 12.11 16.78
N TRP A 59 -4.00 12.45 15.86
CA TRP A 59 -3.14 13.62 15.97
C TRP A 59 -3.96 14.91 16.14
N TRP A 60 -5.00 15.11 15.33
CA TRP A 60 -5.89 16.27 15.45
C TRP A 60 -6.52 16.41 16.85
N ASN A 61 -6.97 15.28 17.42
CA ASN A 61 -7.55 15.26 18.76
C ASN A 61 -6.52 15.60 19.84
N ILE A 62 -5.31 15.05 19.74
CA ILE A 62 -4.23 15.29 20.71
C ILE A 62 -3.83 16.77 20.71
N GLN A 63 -3.81 17.43 19.55
CA GLN A 63 -3.48 18.84 19.42
C GLN A 63 -4.59 19.80 19.89
N GLY A 64 -5.80 19.30 20.15
CA GLY A 64 -6.90 20.10 20.68
C GLY A 64 -7.49 21.10 19.69
N PHE A 65 -7.42 20.83 18.38
CA PHE A 65 -7.95 21.72 17.33
C PHE A 65 -9.49 21.80 17.27
N GLY A 66 -10.20 21.13 18.19
CA GLY A 66 -11.66 21.13 18.26
C GLY A 66 -12.31 20.13 17.30
N ASP A 67 -13.58 20.39 16.96
CA ASP A 67 -14.56 19.55 16.25
C ASP A 67 -14.06 18.22 15.65
N SER A 68 -13.89 17.22 16.53
CA SER A 68 -13.31 15.91 16.21
C SER A 68 -14.20 15.03 15.33
N GLY A 69 -15.51 15.30 15.28
CA GLY A 69 -16.48 14.45 14.58
C GLY A 69 -16.38 14.60 13.07
N LYS A 70 -16.31 15.85 12.58
CA LYS A 70 -16.17 16.14 11.15
C LYS A 70 -14.81 15.69 10.61
N ILE A 71 -13.76 15.86 11.42
CA ILE A 71 -12.39 15.50 11.04
C ILE A 71 -12.20 13.99 10.92
N LEU A 72 -12.95 13.17 11.67
CA LEU A 72 -12.89 11.72 11.50
C LEU A 72 -13.25 11.32 10.07
N VAL A 73 -14.40 11.79 9.58
CA VAL A 73 -14.86 11.48 8.22
C VAL A 73 -13.92 12.07 7.17
N GLN A 74 -13.46 13.30 7.37
CA GLN A 74 -12.55 13.96 6.44
C GLN A 74 -11.19 13.27 6.38
N SER A 75 -10.58 12.92 7.50
CA SER A 75 -9.25 12.28 7.52
C SER A 75 -9.32 10.81 7.13
N VAL A 76 -10.25 10.04 7.72
CA VAL A 76 -10.30 8.58 7.52
C VAL A 76 -10.90 8.20 6.18
N ILE A 77 -11.96 8.88 5.72
CA ILE A 77 -12.63 8.51 4.47
C ILE A 77 -12.10 9.34 3.32
N MET A 78 -12.29 10.67 3.36
CA MET A 78 -11.90 11.52 2.24
C MET A 78 -10.37 11.55 2.05
N GLY A 79 -9.62 11.66 3.14
CA GLY A 79 -8.16 11.65 3.15
C GLY A 79 -7.60 10.34 2.61
N SER A 80 -8.13 9.20 3.05
CA SER A 80 -7.69 7.89 2.57
C SER A 80 -7.99 7.68 1.08
N LEU A 81 -9.21 8.02 0.63
CA LEU A 81 -9.56 7.90 -0.78
C LEU A 81 -8.69 8.81 -1.66
N PHE A 82 -8.44 10.05 -1.21
CA PHE A 82 -7.57 10.97 -1.92
C PHE A 82 -6.11 10.48 -1.95
N SER A 83 -5.63 9.92 -0.84
CA SER A 83 -4.29 9.33 -0.73
C SER A 83 -4.10 8.14 -1.68
N ILE A 84 -5.09 7.23 -1.74
CA ILE A 84 -5.06 6.12 -2.71
C ILE A 84 -5.07 6.64 -4.15
N ALA A 85 -5.91 7.64 -4.46
CA ALA A 85 -5.95 8.23 -5.80
C ALA A 85 -4.60 8.87 -6.18
N LEU A 86 -3.99 9.63 -5.26
CA LEU A 86 -2.68 10.24 -5.46
C LEU A 86 -1.58 9.17 -5.58
N TRP A 87 -1.68 8.08 -4.83
CA TRP A 87 -0.77 6.94 -4.94
C TRP A 87 -0.87 6.25 -6.30
N ILE A 88 -2.08 6.10 -6.86
CA ILE A 88 -2.25 5.57 -8.23
C ILE A 88 -1.60 6.49 -9.26
N VAL A 89 -1.76 7.80 -9.11
CA VAL A 89 -1.07 8.79 -9.95
C VAL A 89 0.44 8.63 -9.81
N TRP A 90 0.95 8.46 -8.59
CA TRP A 90 2.37 8.22 -8.34
C TRP A 90 2.88 6.92 -8.97
N LEU A 91 2.11 5.84 -8.88
CA LEU A 91 2.42 4.57 -9.54
C LEU A 91 2.55 4.74 -11.06
N LEU A 92 1.63 5.49 -11.68
CA LEU A 92 1.71 5.83 -13.11
C LEU A 92 2.95 6.66 -13.44
N VAL A 93 3.26 7.68 -12.64
CA VAL A 93 4.46 8.51 -12.82
C VAL A 93 5.73 7.65 -12.73
N ALA A 94 5.84 6.80 -11.71
CA ALA A 94 6.97 5.90 -11.53
C ALA A 94 7.09 4.91 -12.69
N TRP A 95 5.97 4.36 -13.17
CA TRP A 95 5.94 3.45 -14.31
C TRP A 95 6.39 4.14 -15.61
N VAL A 96 5.92 5.37 -15.86
CA VAL A 96 6.36 6.19 -17.01
C VAL A 96 7.84 6.50 -16.92
N ILE A 97 8.36 6.86 -15.74
CA ILE A 97 9.79 7.12 -15.56
C ILE A 97 10.60 5.85 -15.87
N LEU A 98 10.24 4.69 -15.33
CA LEU A 98 10.97 3.44 -15.59
C LEU A 98 10.94 3.04 -17.08
N THR A 99 9.76 3.06 -17.68
CA THR A 99 9.58 2.59 -19.07
C THR A 99 10.09 3.58 -20.12
N GLN A 100 9.92 4.89 -19.90
CA GLN A 100 10.28 5.89 -20.92
C GLN A 100 11.66 6.50 -20.69
N LEU A 101 12.03 6.80 -19.44
CA LEU A 101 13.31 7.44 -19.14
C LEU A 101 14.43 6.40 -19.03
N PHE A 102 14.20 5.34 -18.25
CA PHE A 102 15.20 4.28 -18.02
C PHE A 102 15.14 3.15 -19.06
N ARG A 103 14.06 3.08 -19.86
CA ARG A 103 13.84 2.02 -20.86
C ARG A 103 13.88 0.62 -20.27
N GLU A 104 13.41 0.49 -19.04
CA GLU A 104 13.26 -0.80 -18.36
C GLU A 104 11.92 -1.43 -18.73
N ASP A 105 11.91 -2.75 -18.89
CA ASP A 105 10.69 -3.55 -19.11
C ASP A 105 9.96 -3.75 -17.77
N ALA A 106 9.35 -2.67 -17.28
CA ALA A 106 8.57 -2.69 -16.04
C ALA A 106 7.11 -3.08 -16.30
N ASP A 107 6.73 -4.31 -15.96
CA ASP A 107 5.34 -4.76 -16.03
C ASP A 107 4.47 -4.01 -15.00
N TRP A 108 3.32 -3.51 -15.47
CA TRP A 108 2.39 -2.74 -14.65
C TRP A 108 1.90 -3.50 -13.42
N HIS A 109 1.55 -4.78 -13.57
CA HIS A 109 1.01 -5.58 -12.46
C HIS A 109 2.09 -5.89 -11.44
N GLN A 110 3.33 -6.15 -11.90
CA GLN A 110 4.49 -6.32 -11.04
C GLN A 110 4.78 -5.06 -10.20
N MET A 111 4.71 -3.88 -10.81
CA MET A 111 4.86 -2.62 -10.07
C MET A 111 3.75 -2.41 -9.05
N LEU A 112 2.49 -2.59 -9.46
CA LEU A 112 1.32 -2.42 -8.60
C LEU A 112 1.43 -3.26 -7.31
N ARG A 113 1.76 -4.56 -7.43
CA ARG A 113 1.86 -5.45 -6.27
C ARG A 113 3.08 -5.13 -5.40
N THR A 114 4.24 -4.88 -5.99
CA THR A 114 5.45 -4.56 -5.22
C THR A 114 5.32 -3.24 -4.47
N MET A 115 4.84 -2.19 -5.15
CA MET A 115 4.63 -0.89 -4.52
C MET A 115 3.46 -0.90 -3.53
N GLY A 116 2.40 -1.68 -3.81
CA GLY A 116 1.27 -1.84 -2.88
C GLY A 116 1.71 -2.50 -1.57
N MET A 117 2.57 -3.52 -1.65
CA MET A 117 3.20 -4.13 -0.47
C MET A 117 4.14 -3.15 0.24
N ALA A 118 4.88 -2.33 -0.51
CA ALA A 118 5.77 -1.30 0.04
C ALA A 118 5.02 -0.20 0.80
N ALA A 119 3.69 -0.08 0.66
CA ALA A 119 2.88 0.84 1.44
C ALA A 119 2.62 0.37 2.87
N ALA A 120 3.03 -0.85 3.28
CA ALA A 120 2.77 -1.38 4.62
C ALA A 120 3.16 -0.43 5.77
N PRO A 121 4.32 0.27 5.75
CA PRO A 121 4.70 1.17 6.84
C PRO A 121 3.76 2.37 7.01
N LEU A 122 3.00 2.76 5.97
CA LEU A 122 2.02 3.84 6.05
C LEU A 122 0.97 3.59 7.14
N GLY A 123 0.65 2.31 7.41
CA GLY A 123 -0.30 1.94 8.45
C GLY A 123 0.16 2.22 9.88
N LEU A 124 1.41 2.63 10.07
CA LEU A 124 1.99 3.01 11.37
C LEU A 124 2.09 4.53 11.56
N SER A 125 1.55 5.32 10.62
CA SER A 125 1.57 6.79 10.66
C SER A 125 0.56 7.40 11.63
#